data_AF-A0A3N5W6J1-F1
#
_entry.id   AF-A0A3N5W6J1-F1
#
_cell.length_a   1.000
_cell.length_b   1.000
_cell.length_c   1.000
_cell.angle_alpha   90.00
_cell.angle_beta   90.00
_cell.angle_gamma   90.00
#
_symmetry.space_group_name_H-M   'P 1'
#
loop_
_entity.id
_entity.type
_entity.pdbx_description
1 polymer ?
#
loop_
_entity_poly.entity_id
_entity_poly.type
_entity_poly.pdbx_seq_one_letter_code
_entity_poly.pdbx_strand_id
1 'polypeptide(L)'
;MPGSTDLVPPQGAHALLTASAASVEIHAGRLTSEALVSACLERIAQREAEVQAWAWIDPEQALAQARALDREPPRSWLHGIPVGIKDVIDTCDMPTGYGSPIYHGHRPAADAACVAQIRELGGVILGKTVSTEFATRHPNKTRNPHRLTQTPGGSSSGSGAAVADFMVPLALGTQTSSSVIRPAAYCGVVGYKPSFGLINRAGLKFLAESLDTIGILSRTVTDAGMLAAL
;
A
#
# COMPACT_ATOMS: atom_id res chain seq x y z
N MET A 1 -25.41 -32.39 17.41
CA MET A 1 -24.16 -31.66 17.08
C MET A 1 -24.00 -31.68 15.56
N PRO A 2 -24.55 -30.71 14.82
CA PRO A 2 -24.18 -30.55 13.42
C PRO A 2 -22.87 -29.75 13.34
N GLY A 3 -21.89 -30.31 12.63
CA GLY A 3 -20.55 -29.77 12.49
C GLY A 3 -20.54 -28.40 11.82
N SER A 4 -19.65 -27.54 12.31
CA SER A 4 -19.27 -26.29 11.66
C SER A 4 -18.61 -26.61 10.32
N THR A 5 -19.36 -26.44 9.24
CA THR A 5 -18.77 -26.24 7.92
C THR A 5 -18.06 -24.90 7.96
N ASP A 6 -16.74 -24.91 8.13
CA ASP A 6 -15.89 -23.75 7.86
C ASP A 6 -16.11 -23.37 6.39
N LEU A 7 -16.97 -22.37 6.18
CA LEU A 7 -17.18 -21.76 4.88
C LEU A 7 -15.88 -21.03 4.54
N VAL A 8 -14.98 -21.72 3.83
CA VAL A 8 -13.89 -21.07 3.11
C VAL A 8 -14.55 -20.00 2.24
N PRO A 9 -14.31 -18.71 2.50
CA PRO A 9 -14.94 -17.65 1.72
C PRO A 9 -14.52 -17.81 0.25
N PRO A 10 -15.37 -17.39 -0.71
CA PRO A 10 -15.08 -17.57 -2.13
C PRO A 10 -13.70 -16.97 -2.50
N GLN A 11 -12.99 -17.63 -3.41
CA GLN A 11 -11.68 -17.18 -3.92
C GLN A 11 -11.75 -15.69 -4.30
N GLY A 12 -10.81 -14.90 -3.78
CA GLY A 12 -10.76 -13.44 -3.93
C GLY A 12 -11.48 -12.60 -2.85
N ALA A 13 -12.35 -13.18 -2.01
CA ALA A 13 -13.08 -12.43 -0.97
C ALA A 13 -12.16 -11.82 0.10
N HIS A 14 -10.99 -12.42 0.34
CA HIS A 14 -10.04 -11.91 1.34
C HIS A 14 -9.51 -10.52 1.02
N ALA A 15 -9.43 -10.12 -0.27
CA ALA A 15 -9.00 -8.78 -0.66
C ALA A 15 -9.95 -7.67 -0.15
N LEU A 16 -11.21 -8.02 0.13
CA LEU A 16 -12.23 -7.11 0.64
C LEU A 16 -12.12 -6.87 2.15
N LEU A 17 -11.41 -7.72 2.90
CA LEU A 17 -11.22 -7.56 4.35
C LEU A 17 -10.47 -6.27 4.65
N THR A 18 -10.90 -5.50 5.64
CA THR A 18 -10.09 -4.37 6.15
C THR A 18 -8.76 -4.87 6.71
N ALA A 19 -7.75 -4.00 6.82
CA ALA A 19 -6.45 -4.40 7.37
C ALA A 19 -6.60 -4.96 8.79
N SER A 20 -7.41 -4.28 9.62
CA SER A 20 -7.77 -4.68 10.97
C SER A 20 -8.46 -6.04 11.03
N ALA A 21 -9.45 -6.29 10.17
CA ALA A 21 -10.14 -7.58 10.14
C ALA A 21 -9.19 -8.71 9.70
N ALA A 22 -8.42 -8.49 8.64
CA ALA A 22 -7.43 -9.46 8.18
C ALA A 22 -6.39 -9.77 9.26
N SER A 23 -5.91 -8.75 9.99
CA SER A 23 -4.98 -8.95 11.10
C SER A 23 -5.59 -9.81 12.20
N VAL A 24 -6.85 -9.61 12.57
CA VAL A 24 -7.54 -10.45 13.58
C VAL A 24 -7.60 -11.90 13.12
N GLU A 25 -7.94 -12.15 11.85
CA GLU A 25 -8.00 -13.51 11.29
C GLU A 25 -6.62 -14.18 11.22
N ILE A 26 -5.56 -13.43 10.90
CA ILE A 26 -4.17 -13.92 10.91
C ILE A 26 -3.72 -14.28 12.33
N HIS A 27 -3.99 -13.42 13.32
CA HIS A 27 -3.65 -13.71 14.72
C HIS A 27 -4.42 -14.91 15.28
N ALA A 28 -5.61 -15.17 14.76
CA ALA A 28 -6.40 -16.33 15.12
C ALA A 28 -6.03 -17.61 14.33
N GLY A 29 -5.10 -17.54 13.38
CA GLY A 29 -4.71 -18.66 12.53
C GLY A 29 -5.78 -19.10 11.53
N ARG A 30 -6.81 -18.28 11.27
CA ARG A 30 -7.90 -18.56 10.33
C ARG A 30 -7.63 -18.03 8.91
N LEU A 31 -6.67 -17.12 8.78
CA LEU A 31 -6.21 -16.58 7.51
C LEU A 31 -4.67 -16.60 7.50
N THR A 32 -4.07 -16.98 6.38
CA THR A 32 -2.62 -16.84 6.18
C THR A 32 -2.31 -15.53 5.45
N SER A 33 -1.11 -14.99 5.68
CA SER A 33 -0.58 -13.87 4.90
C SER A 33 -0.54 -14.22 3.42
N GLU A 34 -0.10 -15.43 3.06
CA GLU A 34 -0.07 -15.88 1.67
C GLU A 34 -1.46 -15.80 1.02
N ALA A 35 -2.52 -16.25 1.71
CA ALA A 35 -3.87 -16.20 1.18
C ALA A 35 -4.37 -14.75 0.98
N LEU A 36 -4.07 -13.86 1.92
CA LEU A 36 -4.42 -12.44 1.81
C LEU A 36 -3.67 -11.76 0.65
N VAL A 37 -2.36 -11.99 0.54
CA VAL A 37 -1.52 -11.43 -0.53
C VAL A 37 -1.94 -11.99 -1.88
N SER A 38 -2.23 -13.29 -1.98
CA SER A 38 -2.74 -13.92 -3.20
C SER A 38 -4.04 -13.26 -3.66
N ALA A 39 -5.00 -13.04 -2.73
CA ALA A 39 -6.25 -12.37 -3.07
C ALA A 39 -6.04 -10.92 -3.54
N CYS A 40 -5.09 -10.19 -2.96
CA CYS A 40 -4.71 -8.85 -3.43
C CYS A 40 -4.12 -8.90 -4.85
N LEU A 41 -3.21 -9.84 -5.12
CA LEU A 41 -2.60 -10.03 -6.44
C LEU A 41 -3.63 -10.45 -7.51
N GLU A 42 -4.59 -11.31 -7.16
CA GLU A 42 -5.72 -11.65 -8.03
C GLU A 42 -6.56 -10.42 -8.38
N ARG A 43 -6.86 -9.57 -7.39
CA ARG A 43 -7.58 -8.31 -7.63
C ARG A 43 -6.80 -7.37 -8.55
N ILE A 44 -5.48 -7.29 -8.36
CA ILE A 44 -4.59 -6.50 -9.23
C ILE A 44 -4.62 -7.04 -10.66
N ALA A 45 -4.50 -8.37 -10.85
CA ALA A 45 -4.55 -8.98 -12.18
C ALA A 45 -5.86 -8.69 -12.93
N GLN A 46 -6.99 -8.60 -12.22
CA GLN A 46 -8.30 -8.30 -12.80
C GLN A 46 -8.47 -6.82 -13.20
N ARG A 47 -7.77 -5.90 -12.53
CA ARG A 47 -8.14 -4.47 -12.56
C ARG A 47 -7.03 -3.52 -12.99
N GLU A 48 -5.77 -3.93 -12.89
CA GLU A 48 -4.64 -3.02 -13.11
C GLU A 48 -4.53 -2.55 -14.56
N ALA A 49 -5.00 -3.35 -15.53
CA ALA A 49 -5.09 -2.92 -16.93
C ALA A 49 -5.96 -1.68 -17.12
N GLU A 50 -6.98 -1.49 -16.27
CA GLU A 50 -7.89 -0.36 -16.31
C GLU A 50 -7.48 0.77 -15.35
N VAL A 51 -7.08 0.44 -14.12
CA VAL A 51 -6.82 1.43 -13.05
C VAL A 51 -5.41 2.00 -13.11
N GLN A 52 -4.43 1.18 -13.48
CA GLN A 52 -3.02 1.57 -13.63
C GLN A 52 -2.41 2.18 -12.34
N ALA A 53 -2.68 1.58 -11.17
CA ALA A 53 -2.26 2.06 -9.86
C ALA A 53 -0.81 1.72 -9.49
N TRP A 54 -0.19 0.73 -10.15
CA TRP A 54 1.13 0.20 -9.78
C TRP A 54 2.21 0.67 -10.76
N ALA A 55 3.30 1.21 -10.21
CA ALA A 55 4.53 1.52 -10.93
C ALA A 55 5.40 0.26 -11.10
N TRP A 56 5.39 -0.60 -10.08
CA TRP A 56 6.10 -1.86 -10.07
C TRP A 56 5.44 -2.87 -9.14
N ILE A 57 5.38 -4.13 -9.57
CA ILE A 57 4.90 -5.25 -8.77
C ILE A 57 5.63 -6.53 -9.18
N ASP A 58 5.96 -7.37 -8.20
CA ASP A 58 6.50 -8.72 -8.39
C ASP A 58 5.67 -9.69 -7.53
N PRO A 59 4.73 -10.43 -8.16
CA PRO A 59 3.88 -11.38 -7.44
C PRO A 59 4.67 -12.45 -6.69
N GLU A 60 5.78 -12.94 -7.25
CA GLU A 60 6.57 -13.99 -6.62
C GLU A 60 7.30 -13.46 -5.39
N GLN A 61 7.88 -12.27 -5.48
CA GLN A 61 8.52 -11.62 -4.33
C GLN A 61 7.51 -11.32 -3.21
N ALA A 62 6.31 -10.85 -3.54
CA ALA A 62 5.27 -10.57 -2.56
C ALA A 62 4.78 -11.85 -1.85
N LEU A 63 4.55 -12.93 -2.60
CA LEU A 63 4.17 -14.23 -2.03
C LEU A 63 5.29 -14.87 -1.21
N ALA A 64 6.54 -14.70 -1.60
CA ALA A 64 7.69 -15.19 -0.83
C ALA A 64 7.79 -14.50 0.54
N GLN A 65 7.58 -13.18 0.60
CA GLN A 65 7.51 -12.43 1.86
C GLN A 65 6.37 -12.96 2.75
N ALA A 66 5.17 -13.13 2.18
CA ALA A 66 3.98 -13.60 2.89
C ALA A 66 4.19 -15.01 3.50
N ARG A 67 4.70 -15.95 2.69
CA ARG A 67 5.04 -17.32 3.12
C ARG A 67 6.09 -17.37 4.22
N ALA A 68 7.04 -16.44 4.21
CA ALA A 68 8.04 -16.36 5.28
C ALA A 68 7.38 -15.94 6.59
N LEU A 69 6.50 -14.94 6.57
CA LEU A 69 5.76 -14.46 7.73
C LEU A 69 4.77 -15.49 8.28
N ASP A 70 4.19 -16.34 7.44
CA ASP A 70 3.30 -17.44 7.86
C ASP A 70 4.03 -18.52 8.70
N ARG A 71 5.36 -18.57 8.65
CA ARG A 71 6.19 -19.49 9.45
C ARG A 71 6.60 -18.92 10.80
N GLU A 72 6.20 -17.69 11.08
CA GLU A 72 6.56 -16.96 12.28
C GLU A 72 5.31 -16.61 13.11
N PRO A 73 5.42 -16.51 14.44
CA PRO A 73 4.34 -15.97 15.23
C PRO A 73 4.09 -14.49 14.86
N PRO A 74 2.83 -14.02 14.87
CA PRO A 74 2.52 -12.62 14.60
C PRO A 74 3.29 -11.66 15.50
N ARG A 75 4.07 -10.76 14.89
CA ARG A 75 4.93 -9.79 15.59
C ARG A 75 4.17 -8.54 16.04
N SER A 76 3.14 -8.17 15.29
CA SER A 76 2.36 -6.95 15.50
C SER A 76 1.03 -7.03 14.74
N TRP A 77 0.19 -6.01 14.89
CA TRP A 77 -1.03 -5.83 14.10
C TRP A 77 -0.78 -5.61 12.58
N LEU A 78 0.45 -5.38 12.15
CA LEU A 78 0.83 -5.35 10.73
C LEU A 78 1.34 -6.70 10.20
N HIS A 79 1.49 -7.71 11.05
CA HIS A 79 2.05 -8.99 10.64
C HIS A 79 1.21 -9.64 9.53
N GLY A 80 1.85 -9.91 8.40
CA GLY A 80 1.24 -10.52 7.22
C GLY A 80 0.35 -9.58 6.40
N ILE A 81 0.22 -8.30 6.76
CA ILE A 81 -0.65 -7.35 6.07
C ILE A 81 0.10 -6.71 4.88
N PRO A 82 -0.45 -6.76 3.64
CA PRO A 82 0.17 -6.11 2.49
C PRO A 82 0.01 -4.59 2.51
N VAL A 83 1.09 -3.89 2.20
CA VAL A 83 1.16 -2.42 2.12
C VAL A 83 1.73 -1.98 0.77
N GLY A 84 1.03 -1.08 0.09
CA GLY A 84 1.51 -0.43 -1.13
C GLY A 84 2.39 0.78 -0.81
N ILE A 85 3.52 0.94 -1.48
CA ILE A 85 4.48 2.01 -1.18
C ILE A 85 4.56 2.99 -2.34
N LYS A 86 4.22 4.26 -2.13
CA LYS A 86 4.36 5.29 -3.17
C LYS A 86 5.77 5.32 -3.72
N ASP A 87 5.90 5.40 -5.04
CA ASP A 87 7.16 5.35 -5.80
C ASP A 87 8.11 6.53 -5.57
N VAL A 88 7.87 7.36 -4.55
CA VAL A 88 8.85 8.36 -4.06
C VAL A 88 9.53 7.98 -2.75
N ILE A 89 9.16 6.84 -2.19
CA ILE A 89 9.70 6.28 -0.95
C ILE A 89 10.62 5.14 -1.34
N ASP A 90 11.86 5.15 -0.87
CA ASP A 90 12.87 4.16 -1.25
C ASP A 90 12.60 2.76 -0.68
N THR A 91 12.96 1.75 -1.47
CA THR A 91 12.91 0.32 -1.16
C THR A 91 14.19 -0.32 -1.68
N CYS A 92 14.89 -1.14 -0.90
CA CYS A 92 16.18 -1.71 -1.29
C CYS A 92 16.07 -2.86 -2.30
N ASP A 93 14.94 -3.56 -2.31
CA ASP A 93 14.68 -4.79 -3.06
C ASP A 93 13.74 -4.59 -4.25
N MET A 94 13.29 -3.34 -4.49
CA MET A 94 12.40 -2.95 -5.60
C MET A 94 12.91 -1.65 -6.22
N PRO A 95 12.69 -1.41 -7.53
CA PRO A 95 13.04 -0.14 -8.12
C PRO A 95 12.22 1.01 -7.49
N THR A 96 12.81 2.20 -7.41
CA THR A 96 12.08 3.43 -7.07
C THR A 96 12.34 4.47 -8.15
N GLY A 97 11.30 4.76 -8.95
CA GLY A 97 11.40 5.59 -10.14
C GLY A 97 11.07 7.07 -9.92
N TYR A 98 10.60 7.46 -8.73
CA TYR A 98 10.16 8.82 -8.41
C TYR A 98 9.11 9.38 -9.38
N GLY A 99 8.38 8.50 -10.09
CA GLY A 99 7.47 8.87 -11.18
C GLY A 99 8.14 9.58 -12.36
N SER A 100 9.47 9.47 -12.54
CA SER A 100 10.25 10.17 -13.57
C SER A 100 11.04 9.18 -14.44
N PRO A 101 11.09 9.36 -15.78
CA PRO A 101 11.92 8.54 -16.65
C PRO A 101 13.42 8.68 -16.39
N ILE A 102 13.86 9.77 -15.73
CA ILE A 102 15.27 9.99 -15.34
C ILE A 102 15.80 8.86 -14.43
N TYR A 103 14.91 8.24 -13.67
CA TYR A 103 15.23 7.20 -12.69
C TYR A 103 14.78 5.80 -13.16
N HIS A 104 14.65 5.60 -14.47
CA HIS A 104 14.35 4.27 -15.01
C HIS A 104 15.41 3.25 -14.58
N GLY A 105 14.97 2.18 -13.88
CA GLY A 105 15.84 1.15 -13.35
C GLY A 105 16.60 1.52 -12.08
N HIS A 106 16.31 2.66 -11.45
CA HIS A 106 16.97 3.09 -10.22
C HIS A 106 16.71 2.11 -9.06
N ARG A 107 17.82 1.58 -8.55
CA ARG A 107 18.06 0.68 -7.41
C ARG A 107 18.39 1.37 -6.08
N PRO A 108 17.48 1.81 -5.18
CA PRO A 108 17.92 2.33 -3.88
C PRO A 108 18.75 1.30 -3.12
N ALA A 109 19.80 1.75 -2.41
CA ALA A 109 20.67 0.84 -1.64
C ALA A 109 20.07 0.42 -0.29
N ALA A 110 19.08 1.16 0.20
CA ALA A 110 18.44 0.95 1.49
C ALA A 110 16.94 1.25 1.41
N ASP A 111 16.19 0.65 2.33
CA ASP A 111 14.79 1.01 2.57
C ASP A 111 14.69 2.41 3.17
N ALA A 112 13.61 3.12 2.84
CA ALA A 112 13.19 4.26 3.64
C ALA A 112 12.85 3.81 5.08
N ALA A 113 12.99 4.71 6.05
CA ALA A 113 12.77 4.38 7.47
C ALA A 113 11.39 3.76 7.73
N CYS A 114 10.35 4.33 7.14
CA CYS A 114 8.99 3.80 7.24
C CYS A 114 8.82 2.41 6.60
N VAL A 115 9.55 2.10 5.52
CA VAL A 115 9.52 0.77 4.89
C VAL A 115 10.23 -0.25 5.78
N ALA A 116 11.40 0.11 6.32
CA ALA A 116 12.14 -0.74 7.26
C ALA A 116 11.29 -1.08 8.49
N GLN A 117 10.59 -0.10 9.06
CA GLN A 117 9.67 -0.31 10.19
C GLN A 117 8.48 -1.21 9.83
N ILE A 118 7.88 -1.06 8.64
CA ILE A 118 6.81 -1.98 8.19
C ILE A 118 7.35 -3.42 8.17
N ARG A 119 8.54 -3.65 7.63
CA ARG A 119 9.16 -4.99 7.58
C ARG A 119 9.46 -5.54 8.98
N GLU A 120 9.97 -4.70 9.88
CA GLU A 120 10.24 -5.08 11.27
C GLU A 120 8.96 -5.57 11.96
N LEU A 121 7.86 -4.83 11.77
CA LEU A 121 6.52 -5.15 12.27
C LEU A 121 5.86 -6.35 11.58
N GLY A 122 6.50 -6.94 10.57
CA GLY A 122 6.03 -8.10 9.83
C GLY A 122 5.06 -7.78 8.70
N GLY A 123 5.00 -6.54 8.20
CA GLY A 123 4.20 -6.19 7.04
C GLY A 123 4.83 -6.67 5.72
N VAL A 124 3.98 -6.96 4.73
CA VAL A 124 4.41 -7.34 3.39
C VAL A 124 4.48 -6.09 2.51
N ILE A 125 5.65 -5.79 1.95
CA ILE A 125 5.74 -4.73 0.94
C ILE A 125 5.24 -5.30 -0.38
N LEU A 126 4.04 -4.89 -0.79
CA LEU A 126 3.36 -5.49 -1.95
C LEU A 126 3.93 -5.00 -3.28
N GLY A 127 4.36 -3.74 -3.34
CA GLY A 127 4.91 -3.15 -4.54
C GLY A 127 4.94 -1.62 -4.48
N LYS A 128 5.26 -1.01 -5.63
CA LYS A 128 5.39 0.43 -5.78
C LYS A 128 4.14 1.01 -6.42
N THR A 129 3.45 1.92 -5.74
CA THR A 129 2.28 2.61 -6.30
C THR A 129 2.69 3.85 -7.08
N VAL A 130 1.97 4.15 -8.16
CA VAL A 130 2.24 5.29 -9.04
C VAL A 130 2.21 6.61 -8.25
N SER A 131 3.24 7.43 -8.48
CA SER A 131 3.29 8.83 -8.10
C SER A 131 3.18 9.72 -9.34
N THR A 132 2.77 10.98 -9.18
CA THR A 132 3.17 12.01 -10.15
C THR A 132 4.68 12.24 -10.05
N GLU A 133 5.28 12.71 -11.15
CA GLU A 133 6.72 12.95 -11.25
C GLU A 133 7.22 13.86 -10.11
N PHE A 134 8.19 13.36 -9.33
CA PHE A 134 8.74 14.00 -8.12
C PHE A 134 7.68 14.53 -7.15
N ALA A 135 6.56 13.82 -7.05
CA ALA A 135 5.40 14.21 -6.25
C ALA A 135 4.77 15.58 -6.62
N THR A 136 5.03 16.08 -7.84
CA THR A 136 4.53 17.38 -8.34
C THR A 136 3.17 17.25 -9.06
N ARG A 137 2.95 18.02 -10.12
CA ARG A 137 1.65 18.18 -10.80
C ARG A 137 1.55 17.45 -12.14
N HIS A 138 2.63 16.82 -12.63
CA HIS A 138 2.57 16.16 -13.93
C HIS A 138 1.58 14.99 -13.90
N PRO A 139 0.61 14.93 -14.84
CA PRO A 139 -0.34 13.83 -14.92
C PRO A 139 0.36 12.47 -15.06
N ASN A 140 -0.26 11.40 -14.54
CA ASN A 140 0.26 10.04 -14.68
C ASN A 140 -0.82 9.11 -15.25
N LYS A 141 -0.47 7.84 -15.43
CA LYS A 141 -1.33 6.81 -16.03
C LYS A 141 -2.53 6.41 -15.16
N THR A 142 -2.49 6.63 -13.86
CA THR A 142 -3.51 6.10 -12.94
C THR A 142 -4.86 6.78 -13.16
N ARG A 143 -5.92 5.97 -13.16
CA ARG A 143 -7.32 6.38 -13.33
C ARG A 143 -8.11 6.19 -12.04
N ASN A 144 -9.17 6.96 -11.86
CA ASN A 144 -10.06 6.82 -10.72
C ASN A 144 -10.88 5.51 -10.81
N PRO A 145 -10.83 4.61 -9.82
CA PRO A 145 -11.59 3.36 -9.86
C PRO A 145 -13.11 3.53 -9.95
N HIS A 146 -13.66 4.63 -9.44
CA HIS A 146 -15.10 4.94 -9.53
C HIS A 146 -15.51 5.43 -10.92
N ARG A 147 -14.56 5.99 -11.69
CA ARG A 147 -14.79 6.49 -13.04
C ARG A 147 -13.47 6.59 -13.81
N LEU A 148 -13.20 5.62 -14.67
CA LEU A 148 -11.91 5.46 -15.39
C LEU A 148 -11.55 6.62 -16.35
N THR A 149 -12.49 7.54 -16.61
CA THR A 149 -12.25 8.76 -17.40
C THR A 149 -11.83 9.96 -16.53
N GLN A 150 -11.67 9.79 -15.22
CA GLN A 150 -11.33 10.85 -14.28
C GLN A 150 -10.02 10.57 -13.55
N THR A 151 -9.41 11.65 -13.04
CA THR A 151 -8.19 11.56 -12.25
C THR A 151 -8.49 10.95 -10.86
N PRO A 152 -7.61 10.08 -10.35
CA PRO A 152 -7.67 9.63 -8.96
C PRO A 152 -7.16 10.71 -7.98
N GLY A 153 -6.79 11.90 -8.47
CA GLY A 153 -6.03 12.88 -7.72
C GLY A 153 -4.54 12.57 -7.76
N GLY A 154 -3.76 13.28 -6.95
CA GLY A 154 -2.31 13.12 -6.87
C GLY A 154 -1.72 13.95 -5.74
N SER A 155 -0.43 13.88 -5.45
CA SER A 155 0.56 13.07 -6.15
C SER A 155 0.60 11.59 -5.76
N SER A 156 -0.09 11.17 -4.70
CA SER A 156 -0.18 9.75 -4.30
C SER A 156 -1.30 9.02 -5.06
N SER A 157 -1.30 9.14 -6.40
CA SER A 157 -2.38 8.69 -7.28
C SER A 157 -2.62 7.20 -7.18
N GLY A 158 -1.56 6.40 -7.32
CA GLY A 158 -1.62 4.94 -7.25
C GLY A 158 -2.04 4.46 -5.86
N SER A 159 -1.52 5.07 -4.78
CA SER A 159 -1.89 4.68 -3.41
C SER A 159 -3.40 4.85 -3.15
N GLY A 160 -4.00 5.96 -3.64
CA GLY A 160 -5.43 6.19 -3.48
C GLY A 160 -6.27 5.22 -4.30
N ALA A 161 -5.90 5.02 -5.56
CA ALA A 161 -6.61 4.13 -6.47
C ALA A 161 -6.51 2.66 -6.05
N ALA A 162 -5.33 2.18 -5.65
CA ALA A 162 -5.12 0.80 -5.24
C ALA A 162 -5.93 0.43 -3.99
N VAL A 163 -5.99 1.33 -2.99
CA VAL A 163 -6.80 1.11 -1.78
C VAL A 163 -8.29 1.11 -2.11
N ALA A 164 -8.72 2.06 -2.95
CA ALA A 164 -10.12 2.21 -3.35
C ALA A 164 -10.64 1.04 -4.20
N ASP A 165 -9.78 0.44 -5.00
CA ASP A 165 -10.13 -0.69 -5.85
C ASP A 165 -9.84 -2.05 -5.19
N PHE A 166 -9.61 -2.06 -3.87
CA PHE A 166 -9.36 -3.27 -3.07
C PHE A 166 -8.12 -4.08 -3.48
N MET A 167 -7.18 -3.47 -4.19
CA MET A 167 -5.91 -4.11 -4.57
C MET A 167 -4.95 -4.25 -3.39
N VAL A 168 -5.08 -3.38 -2.38
CA VAL A 168 -4.28 -3.42 -1.15
C VAL A 168 -5.07 -2.79 0.00
N PRO A 169 -5.02 -3.31 1.24
CA PRO A 169 -5.72 -2.72 2.38
C PRO A 169 -5.13 -1.40 2.86
N LEU A 170 -3.81 -1.23 2.71
CA LEU A 170 -3.04 -0.11 3.21
C LEU A 170 -2.07 0.38 2.16
N ALA A 171 -1.87 1.70 2.09
CA ALA A 171 -0.79 2.26 1.30
C ALA A 171 -0.17 3.47 1.97
N LEU A 172 1.14 3.63 1.81
CA LEU A 172 1.83 4.87 2.08
C LEU A 172 1.67 5.83 0.90
N GLY A 173 1.49 7.10 1.23
CA GLY A 173 1.57 8.24 0.33
C GLY A 173 2.46 9.32 0.94
N THR A 174 2.57 10.45 0.24
CA THR A 174 3.27 11.62 0.78
C THR A 174 2.49 12.89 0.50
N GLN A 175 2.55 13.84 1.42
CA GLN A 175 1.86 15.11 1.32
C GLN A 175 2.77 16.29 1.61
N THR A 176 2.92 17.14 0.59
CA THR A 176 3.48 18.49 0.68
C THR A 176 2.38 19.53 0.89
N SER A 177 1.27 19.40 0.16
CA SER A 177 0.11 20.28 0.27
C SER A 177 -1.15 19.47 0.54
N SER A 178 -1.57 18.66 -0.43
CA SER A 178 -2.78 17.82 -0.33
C SER A 178 -2.61 16.45 -0.96
N SER A 179 -1.37 15.99 -1.16
CA SER A 179 -1.05 14.82 -1.97
C SER A 179 -1.41 13.46 -1.34
N VAL A 180 -1.97 13.44 -0.14
CA VAL A 180 -2.62 12.27 0.49
C VAL A 180 -4.13 12.47 0.56
N ILE A 181 -4.59 13.60 1.11
CA ILE A 181 -6.02 13.86 1.30
C ILE A 181 -6.79 14.05 -0.01
N ARG A 182 -6.17 14.60 -1.07
CA ARG A 182 -6.81 14.76 -2.39
C ARG A 182 -7.08 13.42 -3.07
N PRO A 183 -6.08 12.52 -3.24
CA PRO A 183 -6.38 11.23 -3.83
C PRO A 183 -7.33 10.39 -2.97
N ALA A 184 -7.27 10.53 -1.63
CA ALA A 184 -8.22 9.89 -0.74
C ALA A 184 -9.67 10.38 -0.97
N ALA A 185 -9.88 11.70 -1.03
CA ALA A 185 -11.19 12.28 -1.30
C ALA A 185 -11.74 11.89 -2.68
N TYR A 186 -10.87 11.87 -3.71
CA TYR A 186 -11.31 11.56 -5.08
C TYR A 186 -11.62 10.07 -5.25
N CYS A 187 -10.87 9.19 -4.59
CA CYS A 187 -11.05 7.75 -4.68
C CYS A 187 -11.98 7.19 -3.58
N GLY A 188 -12.55 8.02 -2.70
CA GLY A 188 -13.50 7.59 -1.67
C GLY A 188 -12.88 6.69 -0.59
N VAL A 189 -11.65 7.00 -0.16
CA VAL A 189 -10.94 6.25 0.90
C VAL A 189 -10.50 7.18 2.03
N VAL A 190 -10.04 6.61 3.15
CA VAL A 190 -9.49 7.39 4.26
C VAL A 190 -8.08 7.86 3.87
N GLY A 191 -7.84 9.16 4.01
CA GLY A 191 -6.52 9.77 3.85
C GLY A 191 -6.09 10.47 5.13
N TYR A 192 -5.01 10.00 5.74
CA TYR A 192 -4.47 10.57 6.97
C TYR A 192 -3.08 11.17 6.72
N LYS A 193 -2.96 12.48 6.89
CA LYS A 193 -1.67 13.17 6.98
C LYS A 193 -1.39 13.48 8.46
N PRO A 194 -0.48 12.77 9.13
CA PRO A 194 -0.16 13.02 10.52
C PRO A 194 0.50 14.39 10.74
N SER A 195 0.76 14.73 11.99
CA SER A 195 1.64 15.85 12.35
C SER A 195 3.00 15.68 11.66
N PHE A 196 3.59 16.79 11.25
CA PHE A 196 4.90 16.79 10.60
C PHE A 196 5.94 16.10 11.49
N GLY A 197 6.69 15.16 10.91
CA GLY A 197 7.73 14.41 11.63
C GLY A 197 7.26 13.23 12.47
N LEU A 198 5.95 12.93 12.53
CA LEU A 198 5.45 11.74 13.25
C LEU A 198 6.06 10.45 12.69
N ILE A 199 5.96 10.27 11.37
CA ILE A 199 6.57 9.15 10.66
C ILE A 199 7.90 9.62 10.07
N ASN A 200 8.96 8.86 10.31
CA ASN A 200 10.31 9.18 9.83
C ASN A 200 10.35 9.22 8.29
N ARG A 201 10.98 10.26 7.75
CA ARG A 201 11.00 10.57 6.31
C ARG A 201 12.35 10.23 5.64
N ALA A 202 13.30 9.64 6.35
CA ALA A 202 14.55 9.20 5.74
C ALA A 202 14.27 8.19 4.60
N GLY A 203 14.94 8.36 3.45
CA GLY A 203 14.66 7.60 2.23
C GLY A 203 13.45 8.09 1.42
N LEU A 204 12.91 9.27 1.72
CA LEU A 204 11.95 9.97 0.86
C LEU A 204 12.69 10.86 -0.14
N LYS A 205 12.31 10.80 -1.42
CA LYS A 205 12.61 11.86 -2.38
C LYS A 205 11.80 13.11 -2.05
N PHE A 206 12.43 14.06 -1.38
CA PHE A 206 11.78 15.31 -1.00
C PHE A 206 11.43 16.18 -2.21
N LEU A 207 10.21 16.70 -2.20
CA LEU A 207 9.76 17.83 -3.00
C LEU A 207 10.01 19.15 -2.25
N ALA A 208 9.63 19.21 -0.97
CA ALA A 208 9.87 20.34 -0.09
C ALA A 208 10.04 19.87 1.35
N GLU A 209 11.29 19.87 1.84
CA GLU A 209 11.67 19.28 3.13
C GLU A 209 10.90 19.81 4.33
N SER A 210 10.50 21.09 4.32
CA SER A 210 9.76 21.72 5.42
C SER A 210 8.26 21.37 5.46
N LEU A 211 7.74 20.72 4.41
CA LEU A 211 6.32 20.42 4.25
C LEU A 211 6.04 18.92 4.11
N ASP A 212 6.95 18.20 3.44
CA ASP A 212 6.73 16.81 3.09
C ASP A 212 6.52 15.95 4.31
N THR A 213 5.38 15.25 4.33
CA THR A 213 4.96 14.35 5.40
C THR A 213 4.58 13.01 4.79
N ILE A 214 5.06 11.89 5.34
CA ILE A 214 4.54 10.57 5.00
C ILE A 214 3.10 10.50 5.49
N GLY A 215 2.18 10.05 4.64
CA GLY A 215 0.78 9.88 5.00
C GLY A 215 0.25 8.53 4.57
N ILE A 216 -0.97 8.26 4.99
CA ILE A 216 -1.57 6.93 4.93
C ILE A 216 -2.86 6.99 4.14
N LEU A 217 -3.08 5.99 3.30
CA LEU A 217 -4.34 5.73 2.63
C LEU A 217 -4.83 4.34 3.05
N SER A 218 -6.09 4.26 3.47
CA SER A 218 -6.70 3.03 3.99
C SER A 218 -8.20 3.00 3.74
N ARG A 219 -8.83 1.83 3.93
CA ARG A 219 -10.30 1.69 3.80
C ARG A 219 -11.07 2.19 5.02
N THR A 220 -10.45 2.16 6.20
CA THR A 220 -11.09 2.59 7.45
C THR A 220 -10.16 3.46 8.28
N VAL A 221 -10.73 4.22 9.22
CA VAL A 221 -9.97 5.05 10.16
C VAL A 221 -9.12 4.18 11.09
N THR A 222 -9.64 3.03 11.53
CA THR A 222 -8.90 2.05 12.34
C THR A 222 -7.66 1.55 11.60
N ASP A 223 -7.80 1.21 10.32
CA ASP A 223 -6.69 0.78 9.47
C ASP A 223 -5.63 1.88 9.31
N ALA A 224 -6.05 3.15 9.21
CA ALA A 224 -5.11 4.28 9.20
C ALA A 224 -4.32 4.37 10.51
N GLY A 225 -4.99 4.11 11.65
CA GLY A 225 -4.35 4.06 12.97
C GLY A 225 -3.30 2.95 13.10
N MET A 226 -3.54 1.77 12.50
CA MET A 226 -2.58 0.67 12.49
C MET A 226 -1.26 1.06 11.82
N LEU A 227 -1.32 1.75 10.69
CA LEU A 227 -0.13 2.17 9.95
C LEU A 227 0.48 3.49 10.49
N ALA A 228 -0.27 4.27 11.26
CA ALA A 228 0.25 5.50 11.88
C ALA A 228 1.18 5.23 13.06
N ALA A 229 1.24 3.99 13.54
CA ALA A 229 2.10 3.56 14.65
C ALA A 229 3.54 3.21 14.23
N LEU A 230 3.94 3.57 13.01
CA LEU A 230 5.32 3.48 12.51
C LEU A 230 6.25 4.46 13.22
#